data_AF-A0A522F3Z5-F1
#
_entry.id   AF-A0A522F3Z5-F1
#
_cell.length_a   1.000
_cell.length_b   1.000
_cell.length_c   1.000
_cell.angle_alpha   90.00
_cell.angle_beta   90.00
_cell.angle_gamma   90.00
#
_symmetry.space_group_name_H-M   'P 1'
#
loop_
_entity.id
_entity.type
_entity.pdbx_description
1 polymer ?
#
loop_
_entity_poly.entity_id
_entity_poly.type
_entity_poly.pdbx_seq_one_letter_code
_entity_poly.pdbx_strand_id
1 'polypeptide(L)' 'KDFIKYFGKIDGEKLKKAPKGYPSDHPNLELLKLKSYLVVNEVKDEFVLSDKYFKHIIDVFKVMKPLNDYLNDY' A
#
# COMPACT_ATOMS: atom_id res chain seq x y z
N LYS A 1 9.15 1.46 9.44
CA LYS A 1 9.24 2.95 9.36
C LYS A 1 9.34 3.40 7.91
N ASP A 2 10.16 2.76 7.08
CA ASP A 2 10.31 3.13 5.66
C ASP A 2 9.06 2.89 4.82
N PHE A 3 8.25 1.87 5.12
CA PHE A 3 6.98 1.65 4.42
C PHE A 3 6.04 2.88 4.50
N ILE A 4 5.81 3.40 5.71
CA ILE A 4 4.99 4.61 5.90
C ILE A 4 5.65 5.83 5.23
N LYS A 5 6.99 5.90 5.24
CA LYS A 5 7.71 6.99 4.56
C LYS A 5 7.48 6.99 3.05
N TYR A 6 7.48 5.83 2.40
CA TYR A 6 7.33 5.73 0.95
C TYR A 6 5.86 5.74 0.49
N PHE A 7 4.97 5.13 1.26
CA PHE A 7 3.59 4.86 0.82
C PHE A 7 2.53 5.56 1.66
N GLY A 8 2.88 6.05 2.86
CA GLY A 8 1.94 6.64 3.83
C GLY A 8 1.02 5.59 4.45
N LYS A 9 0.08 5.06 3.66
CA LYS A 9 -0.91 4.07 4.08
C LYS A 9 -1.18 3.09 2.93
N ILE A 10 -1.80 1.97 3.27
CA ILE A 10 -2.40 1.08 2.26
C ILE A 10 -3.73 1.71 1.82
N ASP A 11 -3.92 1.79 0.52
CA ASP A 11 -5.14 2.26 -0.13
C ASP A 11 -5.77 1.14 -0.97
N GLY A 12 -6.88 1.41 -1.65
CA GLY A 12 -7.56 0.46 -2.50
C GLY A 12 -9.06 0.67 -2.54
N GLU A 13 -9.74 -0.08 -3.40
CA GLU A 13 -11.19 0.05 -3.51
C GLU A 13 -11.86 -0.45 -2.22
N LYS A 14 -12.69 0.40 -1.61
CA LYS A 14 -13.35 0.10 -0.33
C LYS A 14 -14.84 -0.16 -0.48
N LEU A 15 -15.33 -1.15 0.26
CA LEU A 15 -16.75 -1.34 0.54
C LEU A 15 -17.30 -0.21 1.43
N LYS A 16 -18.52 0.25 1.12
CA LYS A 16 -19.21 1.24 1.97
C LYS A 16 -19.58 0.66 3.35
N LYS A 17 -19.97 -0.62 3.39
CA LYS A 17 -20.41 -1.32 4.61
C LYS A 17 -19.41 -2.40 5.00
N ALA A 18 -19.51 -2.87 6.25
CA ALA A 18 -18.77 -4.03 6.72
C ALA A 18 -19.03 -5.25 5.82
N PRO A 19 -18.00 -6.05 5.50
CA PRO A 19 -18.19 -7.32 4.81
C PRO A 19 -19.05 -8.27 5.66
N LYS A 20 -19.76 -9.16 4.98
CA LYS A 20 -20.64 -10.14 5.65
C LYS A 20 -19.82 -11.00 6.61
N GLY A 21 -20.28 -11.11 7.86
CA GLY A 21 -19.61 -11.89 8.90
C GLY A 21 -18.71 -11.09 9.85
N TYR A 22 -18.53 -9.78 9.63
CA TYR A 22 -17.79 -8.91 10.53
C TYR A 22 -18.69 -7.86 11.19
N PRO A 23 -18.54 -7.61 12.51
CA PRO A 23 -19.28 -6.56 13.19
C PRO A 23 -18.78 -5.18 12.75
N SER A 24 -19.68 -4.19 12.79
CA SER A 24 -19.35 -2.80 12.43
C SER A 24 -18.35 -2.12 13.38
N ASP A 25 -18.10 -2.70 14.56
CA ASP A 25 -17.15 -2.19 15.55
C ASP A 25 -15.82 -2.97 15.52
N HIS A 26 -15.58 -3.79 14.48
CA HIS A 26 -14.34 -4.56 14.40
C HIS A 26 -13.12 -3.62 14.33
N PRO A 27 -12.07 -3.82 15.14
CA PRO A 27 -10.94 -2.89 15.24
C PRO A 27 -10.21 -2.70 13.90
N ASN A 28 -10.22 -3.73 13.03
CA ASN A 28 -9.61 -3.69 11.70
C ASN A 28 -10.64 -3.54 10.56
N LEU A 29 -11.85 -3.02 10.84
CA LEU A 29 -12.92 -2.95 9.85
C LEU A 29 -12.52 -2.21 8.56
N GLU A 30 -11.74 -1.14 8.71
CA GLU A 30 -11.29 -0.33 7.58
C GLU A 30 -10.35 -1.09 6.63
N LEU A 31 -9.59 -2.05 7.14
CA LEU A 31 -8.80 -2.96 6.32
C LEU A 31 -9.67 -4.05 5.70
N LEU A 32 -10.61 -4.62 6.46
CA LEU A 32 -11.54 -5.65 5.96
C LEU A 32 -12.46 -5.14 4.85
N LYS A 33 -12.71 -3.83 4.79
CA LYS A 33 -13.48 -3.20 3.72
C LYS A 33 -12.72 -3.09 2.40
N LEU A 34 -11.39 -3.21 2.39
CA LEU A 34 -10.60 -3.15 1.17
C LEU A 34 -10.86 -4.41 0.32
N LYS A 35 -11.25 -4.19 -0.93
CA LYS A 35 -11.36 -5.23 -1.96
C LYS A 35 -10.02 -5.50 -2.64
N SER A 36 -9.15 -4.51 -2.63
CA SER A 36 -7.79 -4.57 -3.16
C SER A 36 -6.88 -3.80 -2.21
N TYR A 37 -5.63 -4.24 -2.14
CA TYR A 37 -4.58 -3.57 -1.37
C TYR A 37 -3.60 -2.94 -2.35
N LEU A 38 -3.48 -1.62 -2.28
CA LEU A 38 -2.64 -0.82 -3.15
C LEU A 38 -1.74 0.08 -2.30
N VAL A 39 -0.54 0.33 -2.80
CA VAL A 39 0.36 1.34 -2.25
C VAL A 39 0.81 2.24 -3.38
N VAL A 40 0.96 3.52 -3.08
CA VAL A 40 1.33 4.54 -4.08
C VAL A 40 2.52 5.32 -3.55
N ASN A 41 3.57 5.44 -4.36
CA ASN A 41 4.67 6.36 -4.11
C ASN A 41 4.62 7.47 -5.15
N GLU A 42 4.16 8.65 -4.74
CA GLU A 42 4.12 9.82 -5.61
C GLU A 42 5.51 10.46 -5.72
N VAL A 43 5.92 10.75 -6.94
CA VAL A 43 7.19 11.39 -7.28
C VAL A 43 6.94 12.53 -8.26
N LYS A 44 7.74 13.59 -8.18
CA LYS A 44 7.66 14.70 -9.14
C LYS A 44 8.23 14.29 -10.50
N ASP A 45 7.63 14.77 -11.57
CA ASP A 45 8.07 14.51 -12.95
C ASP A 45 9.56 14.81 -13.17
N GLU A 46 10.04 15.95 -12.66
CA GLU A 46 11.45 16.34 -12.75
C GLU A 46 12.39 15.32 -12.07
N PHE A 47 11.93 14.68 -11.00
CA PHE A 47 12.72 13.67 -10.29
C PHE A 47 12.80 12.37 -11.10
N VAL A 48 11.72 12.01 -11.81
CA VAL A 48 11.68 10.82 -12.68
C VAL A 48 12.73 10.89 -13.79
N LEU A 49 13.01 12.09 -14.29
CA LEU A 49 14.03 12.33 -15.32
C LEU A 49 15.47 12.36 -14.78
N SER A 50 15.66 12.29 -13.46
CA SER A 50 16.99 12.35 -12.85
C SER A 50 17.68 10.99 -12.79
N ASP A 51 19.01 10.98 -12.84
CA ASP A 51 19.83 9.76 -12.68
C ASP A 51 19.62 9.05 -11.33
N LYS A 52 19.06 9.76 -10.34
CA LYS A 52 18.77 9.23 -9.01
C LYS A 52 17.50 8.39 -8.97
N TYR A 53 16.63 8.53 -9.97
CA TYR A 53 15.33 7.87 -9.97
C TYR A 53 15.44 6.36 -9.97
N PHE A 54 16.37 5.80 -10.75
CA PHE A 54 16.56 4.35 -10.84
C PHE A 54 16.97 3.73 -9.49
N LYS A 55 17.77 4.43 -8.69
CA LYS A 55 18.09 3.97 -7.33
C LYS A 55 16.86 4.06 -6.42
N HIS A 56 16.13 5.18 -6.48
CA HIS A 56 14.93 5.40 -5.68
C HIS A 56 13.87 4.33 -5.94
N ILE A 57 13.58 3.99 -7.20
CA ILE A 57 12.59 2.97 -7.53
C ILE A 57 12.99 1.60 -6.97
N ILE A 58 14.27 1.21 -7.07
CA ILE A 58 14.75 -0.05 -6.47
C ILE A 58 14.49 -0.07 -4.96
N ASP A 59 14.79 1.03 -4.26
CA ASP A 59 14.59 1.12 -2.81
C ASP A 59 13.09 1.07 -2.44
N VAL A 60 12.23 1.76 -3.20
CA VAL A 60 10.77 1.70 -3.05
C VAL A 60 10.25 0.27 -3.22
N PHE A 61 10.66 -0.43 -4.28
CA PHE A 61 10.19 -1.80 -4.55
C PHE A 61 10.70 -2.80 -3.50
N LYS A 62 11.92 -2.64 -2.98
CA LYS A 62 12.41 -3.44 -1.86
C LYS A 62 11.55 -3.27 -0.61
N VAL A 63 11.09 -2.04 -0.35
CA VAL A 63 10.20 -1.76 0.78
C VAL A 63 8.77 -2.27 0.52
N MET A 64 8.31 -2.32 -0.73
CA MET A 64 7.02 -2.89 -1.11
C MET A 64 7.00 -4.43 -1.00
N LYS A 65 8.11 -5.09 -1.32
CA LYS A 65 8.17 -6.56 -1.47
C LYS A 65 7.58 -7.32 -0.27
N PRO A 66 7.87 -7.01 1.01
CA PRO A 66 7.31 -7.76 2.14
C PRO A 66 5.77 -7.72 2.22
N LEU A 67 5.15 -6.61 1.82
CA LEU A 67 3.68 -6.54 1.73
C LEU A 67 3.17 -7.51 0.65
N ASN A 68 3.83 -7.51 -0.51
CA ASN A 68 3.42 -8.38 -1.61
C ASN A 68 3.63 -9.85 -1.27
N ASP A 69 4.74 -10.21 -0.61
CA ASP A 69 4.98 -11.57 -0.13
C ASP A 69 3.88 -12.00 0.85
N TYR A 70 3.55 -11.17 1.84
CA TYR A 70 2.48 -11.45 2.82
C TYR A 70 1.11 -11.67 2.17
N LEU A 71 0.77 -10.91 1.13
CA LEU A 71 -0.50 -11.03 0.43
C LEU A 71 -0.58 -12.24 -0.51
N ASN A 72 0.55 -12.81 -0.95
CA ASN A 72 0.60 -13.96 -1.85
C ASN A 72 0.74 -15.30 -1.10
N ASP A 73 1.27 -15.28 0.12
CA ASP A 73 1.43 -16.49 0.95
C ASP A 73 0.11 -16.99 1.57
N TYR A 74 -1.01 -16.29 1.36
CA TYR A 74 -2.36 -16.61 1.85
C TYR A 74 -3.41 -16.49 0.76
#